data_AF-A0A6F9AYR7-F1
#
_entry.id   AF-A0A6F9AYR7-F1
#
_cell.length_a   1.000
_cell.length_b   1.000
_cell.length_c   1.000
_cell.angle_alpha   90.00
_cell.angle_beta   90.00
_cell.angle_gamma   90.00
#
_symmetry.space_group_name_H-M   'P 1'
#
loop_
_entity.id
_entity.type
_entity.pdbx_description
1 polymer ?
#
loop_
_entity_poly.entity_id
_entity_poly.type
_entity_poly.pdbx_seq_one_letter_code
_entity_poly.pdbx_strand_id
1 'polypeptide(L)'
;MEDTTRLPKKDEENGKNYYFVSHDQMMQDISNNDYLEYGSHEDAMYGTRLETLRQIHEQGLISILDVEPQDESLQRLQKESEILQKTYAHYFDQTIINNEIDETIRHLEEAIDLVCTTAQWIPVSWVY
;
A
#
# COMPACT_ATOMS: atom_id res chain seq x y z
N MET A 1 -4.35 -9.38 16.45
CA MET A 1 -3.89 -10.69 16.97
C MET A 1 -3.22 -11.39 15.82
N GLU A 2 -2.06 -11.98 16.08
CA GLU A 2 -1.19 -12.57 15.07
C GLU A 2 -1.19 -14.08 15.21
N ASP A 3 -1.08 -14.78 14.09
CA ASP A 3 -0.86 -16.21 14.06
C ASP A 3 0.63 -16.50 14.02
N THR A 4 1.03 -17.60 14.64
CA THR A 4 2.41 -18.07 14.60
C THR A 4 2.50 -19.58 14.57
N THR A 5 3.48 -20.10 13.84
CA THR A 5 3.84 -21.52 13.86
C THR A 5 4.83 -21.87 14.97
N ARG A 6 5.26 -20.87 15.76
CA ARG A 6 6.12 -21.09 16.92
C ARG A 6 5.38 -21.91 17.98
N LEU A 7 6.09 -22.71 18.75
CA LEU A 7 5.51 -23.39 19.91
C LEU A 7 5.19 -22.39 21.05
N PRO A 8 4.05 -22.55 21.74
CA PRO A 8 3.70 -21.72 22.89
C PRO A 8 4.70 -21.92 24.04
N LYS A 9 5.13 -20.82 24.68
CA LYS A 9 5.89 -20.88 25.94
C LYS A 9 4.94 -21.16 27.11
N LYS A 10 5.50 -21.58 28.26
CA LYS A 10 4.73 -21.93 29.48
C LYS A 10 3.77 -20.85 29.97
N ASP A 11 4.07 -19.58 29.71
CA ASP A 11 3.28 -18.42 30.14
C ASP A 11 2.40 -17.83 29.01
N GLU A 12 2.36 -18.47 27.84
CA GLU A 12 1.59 -18.00 26.68
C GLU A 12 0.30 -18.81 26.52
N GLU A 13 -0.81 -18.09 26.34
CA GLU A 13 -2.13 -18.66 26.10
C GLU A 13 -2.53 -18.45 24.64
N ASN A 14 -3.03 -19.51 24.01
CA ASN A 14 -3.55 -19.45 22.64
C ASN A 14 -4.75 -18.50 22.56
N GLY A 15 -4.73 -17.58 21.58
CA GLY A 15 -5.80 -16.61 21.37
C GLY A 15 -5.80 -15.42 22.33
N LYS A 16 -4.68 -15.17 23.03
CA LYS A 16 -4.50 -13.98 23.86
C LYS A 16 -3.56 -12.95 23.21
N ASN A 17 -2.33 -13.37 22.93
CA ASN A 17 -1.37 -12.57 22.18
C ASN A 17 -1.19 -13.13 20.77
N TYR A 18 -1.07 -14.46 20.66
CA TYR A 18 -0.88 -15.18 19.42
C TYR A 18 -1.86 -16.35 19.28
N TYR A 19 -2.21 -16.68 18.03
CA TYR A 19 -2.82 -17.95 17.67
C TYR A 19 -1.73 -18.91 17.21
N PHE A 20 -1.56 -20.01 17.94
CA PHE A 20 -0.56 -21.02 17.64
C PHE A 20 -1.15 -22.03 16.65
N VAL A 21 -0.66 -22.02 15.42
CA VAL A 21 -1.13 -22.87 14.32
C VAL A 21 -0.01 -23.77 13.80
N SER A 22 -0.34 -24.88 13.14
CA SER A 22 0.68 -25.71 12.50
C SER A 22 1.18 -25.06 11.21
N HIS A 23 2.42 -25.42 10.83
CA HIS A 23 3.02 -24.92 9.60
C HIS A 23 2.20 -25.26 8.34
N ASP A 24 1.72 -26.51 8.24
CA ASP A 24 0.84 -26.93 7.13
C ASP A 24 -0.47 -26.14 7.07
N GLN A 25 -1.12 -25.91 8.23
CA GLN A 25 -2.36 -25.13 8.28
C GLN A 25 -2.12 -23.70 7.83
N MET A 26 -1.03 -23.09 8.32
CA MET A 26 -0.70 -21.70 7.96
C MET A 26 -0.39 -21.58 6.46
N MET A 27 0.36 -22.51 5.88
CA MET A 27 0.61 -22.52 4.43
C MET A 27 -0.67 -22.68 3.61
N GLN A 28 -1.60 -23.51 4.06
CA GLN A 28 -2.89 -23.69 3.40
C GLN A 28 -3.72 -22.41 3.43
N ASP A 29 -3.82 -21.78 4.60
CA ASP A 29 -4.54 -20.52 4.82
C ASP A 29 -3.88 -19.36 4.03
N ILE A 30 -2.56 -19.32 3.91
CA ILE A 30 -1.83 -18.38 3.03
C ILE A 30 -2.21 -18.62 1.57
N SER A 31 -2.25 -19.88 1.12
CA SER A 31 -2.67 -20.24 -0.24
C SER A 31 -4.12 -19.90 -0.53
N ASN A 32 -4.98 -19.89 0.50
CA ASN A 32 -6.38 -19.48 0.41
C ASN A 32 -6.57 -17.95 0.49
N ASN A 33 -5.47 -17.20 0.65
CA ASN A 33 -5.48 -15.75 0.72
C ASN A 33 -6.23 -15.21 1.96
N ASP A 34 -6.16 -15.96 3.08
CA ASP A 34 -6.80 -15.62 4.37
C ASP A 34 -5.91 -14.75 5.29
N TYR A 35 -4.64 -14.58 4.94
CA TYR A 35 -3.71 -13.67 5.62
C TYR A 35 -3.54 -12.37 4.85
N LEU A 36 -3.51 -11.26 5.60
CA LEU A 36 -3.17 -9.94 5.08
C LEU A 36 -1.67 -9.83 4.81
N GLU A 37 -0.87 -10.29 5.77
CA GLU A 37 0.58 -10.29 5.73
C GLU A 37 1.07 -11.56 6.41
N TYR A 38 2.16 -12.12 5.89
CA TYR A 38 2.87 -13.22 6.50
C TYR A 38 4.38 -13.07 6.28
N GLY A 39 5.16 -13.63 7.20
CA GLY A 39 6.62 -13.60 7.16
C GLY A 39 7.22 -14.74 7.96
N SER A 40 8.50 -15.04 7.69
CA SER A 40 9.27 -16.03 8.44
C SER A 40 10.30 -15.31 9.33
N HIS A 41 10.29 -15.62 10.63
CA HIS A 41 11.24 -15.10 11.61
C HIS A 41 11.70 -16.23 12.54
N GLU A 42 13.02 -16.41 12.69
CA GLU A 42 13.62 -17.42 13.58
C GLU A 42 13.02 -18.84 13.41
N ASP A 43 12.92 -19.32 12.17
CA ASP A 43 12.37 -20.65 11.81
C ASP A 43 10.86 -20.84 12.09
N ALA A 44 10.17 -19.80 12.56
CA ALA A 44 8.72 -19.77 12.72
C ALA A 44 8.08 -18.80 11.71
N MET A 45 6.88 -19.12 11.26
CA MET A 45 6.06 -18.20 10.47
C MET A 45 5.18 -17.37 11.38
N TYR A 46 4.92 -16.15 10.96
CA TYR A 46 4.04 -15.18 11.61
C TYR A 46 3.13 -14.57 10.56
N GLY A 47 1.90 -14.21 10.93
CA GLY A 47 0.98 -13.59 9.99
C GLY A 47 -0.25 -12.99 10.63
N THR A 48 -0.82 -12.00 9.96
CA THR A 48 -2.03 -11.31 10.41
C THR A 48 -3.23 -11.77 9.59
N ARG A 49 -4.20 -12.44 10.23
CA ARG A 49 -5.42 -12.91 9.54
C ARG A 49 -6.31 -11.75 9.10
N LEU A 50 -6.88 -11.84 7.90
CA LEU A 50 -7.91 -10.91 7.42
C LEU A 50 -9.19 -10.96 8.27
N GLU A 51 -9.50 -12.12 8.85
CA GLU A 51 -10.67 -12.27 9.73
C GLU A 51 -10.59 -11.34 10.96
N THR A 52 -9.38 -11.14 11.51
CA THR A 52 -9.18 -10.21 12.63
C THR A 52 -9.58 -8.79 12.26
N LEU A 53 -9.31 -8.35 11.02
CA LEU A 53 -9.76 -7.04 10.54
C LEU A 53 -11.27 -6.96 10.40
N ARG A 54 -11.90 -8.02 9.88
CA ARG A 54 -13.36 -8.10 9.78
C ARG A 54 -14.02 -8.00 11.15
N GLN A 55 -13.49 -8.70 12.15
CA GLN A 55 -14.00 -8.64 13.52
C GLN A 55 -13.84 -7.24 14.15
N ILE A 56 -12.69 -6.58 13.96
CA ILE A 56 -12.47 -5.21 14.43
C ILE A 56 -13.47 -4.25 13.78
N HIS A 57 -13.71 -4.41 12.48
CA HIS A 57 -14.68 -3.62 11.73
C HIS A 57 -16.13 -3.86 12.20
N GLU A 58 -16.52 -5.11 12.46
CA GLU A 58 -17.83 -5.46 13.02
C GLU A 58 -18.04 -4.88 14.42
N GLN A 59 -16.97 -4.72 15.19
CA GLN A 59 -16.99 -4.06 16.51
C GLN A 59 -17.03 -2.53 16.42
N GLY A 60 -17.03 -1.96 15.21
CA GLY A 60 -17.05 -0.51 14.98
C GLY A 60 -15.74 0.20 15.35
N LEU A 61 -14.66 -0.56 15.49
CA LEU A 61 -13.33 -0.05 15.83
C LEU A 61 -12.53 0.20 14.54
N ILE A 62 -11.65 1.20 14.59
CA ILE A 62 -10.71 1.48 13.49
C ILE A 62 -9.43 0.70 13.77
N SER A 63 -9.04 -0.19 12.86
CA SER A 63 -7.72 -0.83 12.89
C SER A 63 -6.68 0.11 12.27
N ILE A 64 -5.60 0.36 13.00
CA ILE A 64 -4.38 1.00 12.46
C ILE A 64 -3.40 -0.14 12.22
N LEU A 65 -3.00 -0.36 10.97
CA LEU A 65 -1.99 -1.34 10.60
C LEU A 65 -0.82 -0.62 9.94
N ASP A 66 0.38 -0.92 10.42
CA ASP A 66 1.63 -0.56 9.78
C ASP A 66 2.08 -1.77 8.95
N VAL A 67 1.48 -1.92 7.77
CA VAL A 67 1.82 -3.00 6.83
C VAL A 67 2.96 -2.47 5.95
N GLU A 68 4.12 -3.11 6.01
CA GLU A 68 5.16 -2.85 5.01
C GLU A 68 4.66 -3.42 3.68
N PRO A 69 4.54 -2.61 2.62
CA PRO A 69 4.02 -3.12 1.36
C PRO A 69 4.93 -4.24 0.84
N GLN A 70 4.42 -5.48 0.85
CA GLN A 70 5.02 -6.60 0.12
C GLN A 70 4.80 -6.36 -1.39
N ASP A 71 5.80 -5.73 -1.97
CA ASP A 71 5.71 -4.76 -3.05
C ASP A 71 5.57 -5.38 -4.45
N GLU A 72 4.63 -6.30 -4.77
CA GLU A 72 4.39 -6.63 -6.19
C GLU A 72 3.44 -5.62 -6.84
N SER A 73 2.36 -5.25 -6.15
CA SER A 73 1.39 -4.26 -6.64
C SER A 73 1.96 -2.85 -6.65
N LEU A 74 2.74 -2.48 -5.63
CA LEU A 74 3.43 -1.19 -5.59
C LEU A 74 4.57 -1.13 -6.61
N GLN A 75 5.38 -2.18 -6.79
CA GLN A 75 6.35 -2.25 -7.90
C GLN A 75 5.68 -2.16 -9.27
N ARG A 76 4.52 -2.81 -9.46
CA ARG A 76 3.74 -2.70 -10.71
C ARG A 76 3.27 -1.26 -10.94
N LEU A 77 2.71 -0.61 -9.91
CA LEU A 77 2.28 0.79 -9.98
C LEU A 77 3.46 1.75 -10.24
N GLN A 78 4.60 1.52 -9.59
CA GLN A 78 5.84 2.28 -9.85
C GLN A 78 6.28 2.11 -11.30
N LYS A 79 6.30 0.87 -11.80
CA LYS A 79 6.72 0.55 -13.17
C LYS A 79 5.76 1.10 -14.23
N GLU A 80 4.46 1.05 -13.97
CA GLU A 80 3.44 1.70 -14.80
C GLU A 80 3.60 3.22 -14.79
N SER A 81 3.88 3.82 -13.63
CA SER A 81 4.16 5.25 -13.49
C SER A 81 5.42 5.66 -14.26
N GLU A 82 6.51 4.88 -14.18
CA GLU A 82 7.74 5.10 -14.95
C GLU A 82 7.51 4.99 -16.46
N ILE A 83 6.69 4.03 -16.92
CA ILE A 83 6.35 3.87 -18.34
C ILE A 83 5.51 5.07 -18.80
N LEU A 84 4.52 5.50 -18.03
CA LEU A 84 3.70 6.67 -18.32
C LEU A 84 4.55 7.93 -18.38
N GLN A 85 5.44 8.13 -17.41
CA GLN A 85 6.36 9.26 -17.40
C GLN A 85 7.28 9.20 -18.61
N LYS A 86 7.94 8.08 -18.90
CA LYS A 86 8.87 7.98 -20.04
C LYS A 86 8.16 8.15 -21.39
N THR A 87 6.96 7.60 -21.54
CA THR A 87 6.20 7.61 -22.79
C THR A 87 5.52 8.95 -23.03
N TYR A 88 5.06 9.64 -21.98
CA TYR A 88 4.26 10.85 -22.12
C TYR A 88 4.88 12.12 -21.53
N ALA A 89 6.06 12.07 -20.89
CA ALA A 89 6.71 13.25 -20.32
C ALA A 89 6.94 14.38 -21.34
N HIS A 90 7.12 14.05 -22.62
CA HIS A 90 7.28 15.05 -23.67
C HIS A 90 5.98 15.77 -24.06
N TYR A 91 4.83 15.37 -23.51
CA TYR A 91 3.54 16.07 -23.63
C TYR A 91 3.21 16.94 -22.41
N PHE A 92 4.03 16.90 -21.36
CA PHE A 92 3.77 17.64 -20.12
C PHE A 92 4.89 18.66 -19.88
N ASP A 93 4.52 19.93 -19.77
CA ASP A 93 5.46 21.00 -19.46
C ASP A 93 5.95 20.99 -18.00
N GLN A 94 5.20 20.35 -17.08
CA GLN A 94 5.59 20.18 -15.67
C GLN A 94 5.08 18.87 -15.05
N THR A 95 5.80 18.36 -14.05
CA THR A 95 5.43 17.23 -13.20
C THR A 95 5.54 17.65 -11.74
N ILE A 96 4.48 17.48 -10.95
CA ILE A 96 4.44 17.81 -9.52
C ILE A 96 4.42 16.50 -8.72
N ILE A 97 5.37 16.34 -7.80
CA ILE A 97 5.46 15.17 -6.92
C ILE A 97 4.81 15.52 -5.58
N ASN A 98 3.79 14.76 -5.19
CA ASN A 98 3.08 14.98 -3.94
C ASN A 98 3.86 14.39 -2.76
N ASN A 99 4.84 15.15 -2.27
CA ASN A 99 5.70 14.74 -1.15
C ASN A 99 5.26 15.37 0.19
N GLU A 100 4.77 16.62 0.15
CA GLU A 100 4.19 17.35 1.29
C GLU A 100 3.05 18.23 0.79
N ILE A 101 1.90 18.23 1.49
CA ILE A 101 0.66 18.87 1.00
C ILE A 101 0.86 20.38 0.77
N ASP A 102 1.48 21.08 1.72
CA ASP A 102 1.71 22.53 1.64
C ASP A 102 2.64 22.91 0.47
N GLU A 103 3.71 22.15 0.26
CA GLU A 103 4.58 22.38 -0.90
C GLU A 103 3.88 22.03 -2.21
N THR A 104 3.09 20.95 -2.25
CA THR A 104 2.38 20.51 -3.46
C THR A 104 1.36 21.55 -3.90
N ILE A 105 0.63 22.15 -2.95
CA ILE A 105 -0.31 23.25 -3.22
C ILE A 105 0.45 24.46 -3.75
N ARG A 106 1.58 24.84 -3.14
CA ARG A 106 2.39 25.97 -3.60
C ARG A 106 2.89 25.80 -5.04
N HIS A 107 3.40 24.61 -5.37
CA HIS A 107 3.86 24.31 -6.74
C HIS A 107 2.70 24.29 -7.74
N LEU A 108 1.52 23.84 -7.32
CA LEU A 108 0.32 23.85 -8.16
C LEU A 108 -0.18 25.28 -8.44
N GLU A 109 -0.17 26.16 -7.44
CA GLU A 109 -0.48 27.58 -7.60
C GLU A 109 0.51 28.28 -8.53
N GLU A 110 1.81 28.04 -8.37
CA GLU A 110 2.86 28.58 -9.25
C GLU A 110 2.71 28.07 -10.70
N ALA A 111 2.41 26.79 -10.90
CA ALA A 111 2.21 26.21 -12.23
C ALA A 111 0.97 26.79 -12.93
N ILE A 112 -0.12 27.00 -12.18
CA ILE A 112 -1.34 27.64 -12.71
C ILE A 112 -1.06 29.10 -13.10
N ASP A 113 -0.34 29.86 -12.26
CA ASP A 113 0.03 31.24 -12.57
C ASP A 113 0.91 31.32 -13.83
N LEU A 114 1.87 30.40 -13.96
CA LEU A 114 2.75 30.30 -15.14
C LEU A 114 1.97 29.99 -16.42
N VAL A 115 1.00 29.06 -16.34
CA VAL A 115 0.12 28.71 -17.46
C VAL A 115 -0.78 29.89 -17.85
N CYS A 116 -1.27 30.66 -16.88
CA CYS A 116 -2.12 31.82 -17.15
C CYS A 116 -1.36 33.04 -17.69
N THR A 117 -0.06 33.16 -17.39
CA THR A 117 0.76 34.31 -17.77
C THR A 117 1.62 34.07 -19.02
N THR A 118 1.84 32.82 -19.42
CA THR A 118 2.62 32.47 -20.62
C THR A 118 1.70 32.24 -21.83
N ALA A 119 2.12 32.70 -23.00
CA ALA A 119 1.37 32.48 -24.25
C ALA A 119 1.37 30.99 -24.61
N GLN A 120 0.21 30.34 -24.57
CA GLN A 120 0.08 28.91 -24.89
C GLN A 120 -0.12 28.66 -26.40
N TRP A 121 0.53 27.61 -26.91
CA TRP A 121 0.32 27.10 -28.27
C TRP A 121 -0.77 26.03 -28.25
N ILE A 122 -1.99 26.39 -28.65
CA ILE A 122 -3.10 25.43 -28.81
C ILE A 122 -3.17 24.91 -30.26
N PRO A 123 -3.31 23.59 -30.47
CA PRO A 123 -3.55 23.02 -31.79
C PRO A 123 -4.84 23.56 -32.42
N VAL A 124 -4.79 23.92 -33.71
CA VAL A 124 -5.93 24.49 -34.46
C VAL A 124 -7.18 23.59 -34.41
N SER A 125 -6.99 22.27 -34.22
CA SER A 125 -8.07 21.29 -34.09
C SER A 125 -8.89 21.38 -32.79
N TRP A 126 -8.50 22.22 -31.82
CA TRP A 126 -9.25 22.42 -30.56
C TRP A 126 -10.16 23.66 -30.60
N VAL A 127 -10.10 24.45 -31.68
CA VAL A 127 -10.82 25.72 -31.84
C VAL A 127 -11.99 25.60 -32.85
N TYR A 128 -12.13 24.46 -33.53
CA TYR A 128 -13.18 24.18 -34.52
C TYR A 128 -13.98 22.92 -34.19
#